data_AF-A0A480BTU6-F1
#
_entry.id   AF-A0A480BTU6-F1
#
_cell.length_a   1.000
_cell.length_b   1.000
_cell.length_c   1.000
_cell.angle_alpha   90.00
_cell.angle_beta   90.00
_cell.angle_gamma   90.00
#
_symmetry.space_group_name_H-M   'P 1'
#
loop_
_entity.id
_entity.type
_entity.pdbx_description
1 polymer ?
#
loop_
_entity_poly.entity_id
_entity_poly.type
_entity_poly.pdbx_seq_one_letter_code
_entity_poly.pdbx_strand_id
1 'polypeptide(L)'
;ESGFDPLAGSHAGAAGLWQFMASTGRLFLRIDHYVDERYDPHAATVAAARLLRGNYDALGTWPLALTAYNHGRAGMRRAVENMGTTDIATLIERYNGRYFGFASRNFYPTFLAALELSSTPEEHFGTVTKAPAARMLEVTVPAYLPLRVVERELGIDRSTLRALNPALRRTVWDETQLLPKGYALRLPAGTRDAQVRIAEIARHAGQAAPVTEIRHLVRRGETLSGVAARHGISTRQLAARNGLSPTAHLRIGQVLKVPVRHPPGTPTLRAER
;
A
#
# COMPACT_ATOMS: atom_id res chain seq x y z
N GLU A 1 -12.10 8.00 11.53
CA GLU A 1 -11.00 7.02 11.38
C GLU A 1 -9.64 7.64 11.65
N SER A 2 -8.91 8.18 10.66
CA SER A 2 -7.52 8.64 10.87
C SER A 2 -7.33 10.15 11.11
N GLY A 3 -8.40 10.95 11.14
CA GLY A 3 -8.27 12.41 11.18
C GLY A 3 -7.67 13.00 9.89
N PHE A 4 -7.96 12.37 8.75
CA PHE A 4 -7.43 12.74 7.42
C PHE A 4 -5.94 12.49 7.20
N ASP A 5 -5.25 11.78 8.11
CA ASP A 5 -3.87 11.33 7.87
C ASP A 5 -3.85 10.05 7.00
N PRO A 6 -3.30 10.11 5.77
CA PRO A 6 -3.21 8.95 4.89
C PRO A 6 -2.09 7.98 5.27
N LEU A 7 -1.18 8.35 6.18
CA LEU A 7 -0.07 7.53 6.67
C LEU A 7 -0.32 6.93 8.05
N ALA A 8 -1.48 7.21 8.66
CA ALA A 8 -1.85 6.73 9.98
C ALA A 8 -1.76 5.20 10.10
N GLY A 9 -1.20 4.72 11.21
CA GLY A 9 -1.15 3.30 11.57
C GLY A 9 -1.61 3.09 13.01
N SER A 10 -2.37 2.02 13.25
CA SER A 10 -2.78 1.63 14.60
C SER A 10 -1.90 0.50 15.15
N HIS A 11 -1.84 0.36 16.48
CA HIS A 11 -1.18 -0.78 17.13
C HIS A 11 -1.73 -2.14 16.69
N ALA A 12 -3.01 -2.20 16.29
CA ALA A 12 -3.65 -3.42 15.80
C ALA A 12 -3.33 -3.72 14.32
N GLY A 13 -2.66 -2.82 13.60
CA GLY A 13 -2.27 -3.01 12.20
C GLY A 13 -3.25 -2.44 11.16
N ALA A 14 -4.22 -1.62 11.61
CA ALA A 14 -5.03 -0.81 10.72
C ALA A 14 -4.17 0.30 10.08
N ALA A 15 -4.45 0.64 8.82
CA ALA A 15 -3.60 1.58 8.06
C ALA A 15 -4.39 2.54 7.19
N GLY A 16 -3.83 3.73 7.03
CA GLY A 16 -4.23 4.80 6.14
C GLY A 16 -5.53 5.49 6.52
N LEU A 17 -6.04 6.29 5.57
CA LEU A 17 -7.18 7.19 5.77
C LEU A 17 -8.41 6.49 6.38
N TRP A 18 -8.66 5.28 5.88
CA TRP A 18 -9.85 4.48 6.18
C TRP A 18 -9.59 3.37 7.20
N GLN A 19 -8.39 3.34 7.81
CA GLN A 19 -7.98 2.39 8.85
C GLN A 19 -8.30 0.93 8.51
N PHE A 20 -7.95 0.50 7.30
CA PHE A 20 -8.17 -0.89 6.88
C PHE A 20 -7.23 -1.85 7.61
N MET A 21 -7.79 -2.91 8.18
CA MET A 21 -7.04 -4.12 8.52
C MET A 21 -6.54 -4.79 7.23
N ALA A 22 -5.33 -5.34 7.23
CA ALA A 22 -4.74 -5.93 6.02
C ALA A 22 -5.58 -7.09 5.43
N SER A 23 -6.24 -7.89 6.26
CA SER A 23 -7.13 -8.98 5.83
C SER A 23 -8.34 -8.44 5.08
N THR A 24 -9.04 -7.44 5.62
CA THR A 24 -10.19 -6.80 4.98
C THR A 24 -9.78 -6.02 3.75
N GLY A 25 -8.68 -5.27 3.82
CA GLY A 25 -8.16 -4.48 2.70
C GLY A 25 -7.89 -5.34 1.47
N ARG A 26 -7.31 -6.54 1.64
CA ARG A 26 -7.02 -7.46 0.53
C ARG A 26 -8.23 -7.91 -0.30
N LEU A 27 -9.46 -7.69 0.19
CA LEU A 27 -10.67 -7.96 -0.58
C LEU A 27 -10.91 -6.91 -1.69
N PHE A 28 -10.32 -5.72 -1.56
CA PHE A 28 -10.60 -4.57 -2.42
C PHE A 28 -9.35 -3.84 -2.91
N LEU A 29 -8.21 -4.03 -2.23
CA LEU A 29 -6.98 -3.27 -2.35
C LEU A 29 -5.80 -4.19 -2.62
N ARG A 30 -4.85 -3.71 -3.42
CA ARG A 30 -3.54 -4.33 -3.58
C ARG A 30 -2.67 -4.08 -2.35
N ILE A 31 -2.31 -5.17 -1.68
CA ILE A 31 -1.42 -5.15 -0.50
C ILE A 31 -0.35 -6.23 -0.69
N ASP A 32 0.83 -5.82 -1.15
CA ASP A 32 1.97 -6.69 -1.42
C ASP A 32 3.31 -6.07 -0.97
N HIS A 33 4.43 -6.60 -1.47
CA HIS A 33 5.78 -6.13 -1.13
C HIS A 33 6.19 -4.82 -1.83
N TYR A 34 5.43 -4.36 -2.82
CA TYR A 34 5.67 -3.14 -3.59
C TYR A 34 4.69 -2.03 -3.22
N VAL A 35 3.42 -2.38 -3.03
CA VAL A 35 2.30 -1.44 -2.86
C VAL A 35 1.45 -1.87 -1.67
N ASP A 36 1.06 -0.90 -0.85
CA ASP A 36 0.01 -1.06 0.17
C ASP A 36 -1.04 0.05 -0.04
N GLU A 37 -2.06 -0.25 -0.84
CA GLU A 37 -3.10 0.72 -1.24
C GLU A 37 -4.00 1.16 -0.07
N ARG A 38 -3.81 0.63 1.14
CA ARG A 38 -4.46 1.21 2.33
C ARG A 38 -4.00 2.64 2.59
N TYR A 39 -2.76 2.95 2.23
CA TYR A 39 -2.21 4.31 2.31
C TYR A 39 -2.59 5.18 1.11
N ASP A 40 -3.24 4.62 0.09
CA ASP A 40 -3.73 5.37 -1.07
C ASP A 40 -5.08 6.04 -0.75
N PRO A 41 -5.18 7.38 -0.70
CA PRO A 41 -6.44 8.02 -0.34
C PRO A 41 -7.58 7.71 -1.30
N HIS A 42 -7.32 7.60 -2.60
CA HIS A 42 -8.37 7.36 -3.60
C HIS A 42 -8.79 5.89 -3.60
N ALA A 43 -7.84 4.96 -3.69
CA ALA A 43 -8.15 3.54 -3.73
C ALA A 43 -8.79 3.09 -2.41
N ALA A 44 -8.27 3.54 -1.26
CA ALA A 44 -8.86 3.23 0.04
C ALA A 44 -10.28 3.81 0.19
N THR A 45 -10.55 5.01 -0.35
CA THR A 45 -11.92 5.58 -0.35
C THR A 45 -12.89 4.75 -1.17
N VAL A 46 -12.49 4.34 -2.38
CA VAL A 46 -13.33 3.47 -3.21
C VAL A 46 -13.55 2.12 -2.54
N ALA A 47 -12.52 1.54 -1.91
CA ALA A 47 -12.63 0.30 -1.15
C ALA A 47 -13.55 0.44 0.07
N ALA A 48 -13.47 1.53 0.82
CA ALA A 48 -14.34 1.81 1.96
C ALA A 48 -15.80 1.92 1.53
N ALA A 49 -16.07 2.64 0.44
CA ALA A 49 -17.41 2.74 -0.12
C ALA A 49 -17.97 1.37 -0.55
N ARG A 50 -17.15 0.51 -1.18
CA ARG A 50 -17.53 -0.87 -1.54
C ARG A 50 -17.82 -1.73 -0.32
N LEU A 51 -16.99 -1.63 0.73
CA LEU A 51 -17.20 -2.35 1.99
C LEU A 51 -18.50 -1.90 2.67
N LEU A 52 -18.74 -0.59 2.76
CA LEU A 52 -19.97 -0.02 3.33
C LEU A 52 -21.21 -0.47 2.54
N ARG A 53 -21.16 -0.44 1.20
CA ARG A 53 -22.23 -0.99 0.35
C ARG A 53 -22.48 -2.46 0.65
N GLY A 54 -21.43 -3.28 0.68
CA GLY A 54 -21.56 -4.72 0.98
C GLY A 54 -22.02 -5.03 2.41
N ASN A 55 -21.81 -4.11 3.36
CA ASN A 55 -22.40 -4.20 4.69
C ASN A 55 -23.90 -3.85 4.66
N TYR A 56 -24.28 -2.80 3.93
CA TYR A 56 -25.67 -2.39 3.75
C TYR A 56 -26.49 -3.50 3.08
N ASP A 57 -26.02 -4.04 1.96
CA ASP A 57 -26.71 -5.12 1.24
C ASP A 57 -26.93 -6.36 2.12
N ALA A 58 -26.07 -6.57 3.11
CA ALA A 58 -26.09 -7.72 4.01
C ALA A 58 -26.88 -7.52 5.31
N LEU A 59 -27.17 -6.27 5.71
CA LEU A 59 -27.76 -5.91 7.00
C LEU A 59 -29.03 -5.03 6.86
N GLY A 60 -29.29 -4.50 5.68
CA GLY A 60 -30.53 -3.79 5.32
C GLY A 60 -30.62 -2.33 5.75
N THR A 61 -29.76 -1.85 6.66
CA THR A 61 -29.82 -0.46 7.15
C THR A 61 -28.43 0.18 7.25
N TRP A 62 -28.36 1.49 7.04
CA TRP A 62 -27.11 2.26 7.15
C TRP A 62 -26.51 2.27 8.56
N PRO A 63 -27.29 2.42 9.64
CA PRO A 63 -26.73 2.36 10.99
C PRO A 63 -26.02 1.03 11.28
N LEU A 64 -26.61 -0.09 10.86
CA LEU A 64 -25.97 -1.40 10.98
C LEU A 64 -24.74 -1.52 10.09
N ALA A 65 -24.81 -1.01 8.85
CA ALA A 65 -23.71 -1.06 7.90
C ALA A 65 -22.47 -0.27 8.34
N LEU A 66 -22.69 0.92 8.90
CA LEU A 66 -21.66 1.77 9.49
C LEU A 66 -21.06 1.11 10.72
N THR A 67 -21.88 0.65 11.68
CA THR A 67 -21.35 -0.06 12.85
C THR A 67 -20.59 -1.34 12.47
N ALA A 68 -21.03 -2.06 11.44
CA ALA A 68 -20.34 -3.23 10.89
C ALA A 68 -18.98 -2.90 10.26
N TYR A 69 -18.71 -1.65 9.87
CA TYR A 69 -17.39 -1.23 9.40
C TYR A 69 -16.35 -1.39 10.52
N ASN A 70 -16.71 -1.01 11.75
CA ASN A 70 -15.87 -1.16 12.93
C ASN A 70 -15.97 -2.56 13.56
N HIS A 71 -17.19 -3.05 13.78
CA HIS A 71 -17.45 -4.27 14.53
C HIS A 71 -17.33 -5.55 13.69
N GLY A 72 -17.36 -5.41 12.37
CA GLY A 72 -17.41 -6.51 11.41
C GLY A 72 -18.84 -6.98 11.12
N ARG A 73 -19.10 -7.25 9.85
CA ARG A 73 -20.41 -7.68 9.32
C ARG A 73 -20.99 -8.91 10.02
N ALA A 74 -20.17 -9.95 10.24
CA ALA A 74 -20.63 -11.16 10.91
C ALA A 74 -20.98 -10.93 12.39
N GLY A 75 -20.27 -10.00 13.05
CA GLY A 75 -20.58 -9.60 14.43
C GLY A 75 -21.93 -8.91 14.52
N MET A 76 -22.19 -7.96 13.62
CA MET A 76 -23.48 -7.27 13.56
C MET A 76 -24.63 -8.18 13.17
N ARG A 77 -24.42 -9.14 12.25
CA ARG A 77 -25.45 -10.12 11.91
C ARG A 77 -25.86 -10.95 13.13
N ARG A 78 -24.90 -11.45 13.91
CA ARG A 78 -25.18 -12.17 15.17
C ARG A 78 -25.92 -11.30 16.18
N ALA A 79 -25.60 -10.01 16.26
CA ALA A 79 -26.31 -9.09 17.16
C ALA A 79 -27.79 -8.96 16.77
N VAL A 80 -28.07 -8.78 15.48
CA VAL A 80 -29.43 -8.71 14.92
C VAL A 80 -30.19 -10.02 15.16
N GLU A 81 -29.57 -11.17 14.87
CA GLU A 81 -30.18 -12.50 15.07
C GLU A 81 -30.49 -12.77 16.55
N ASN A 82 -29.56 -12.46 17.46
CA ASN A 82 -29.73 -12.70 18.89
C ASN A 82 -30.81 -11.80 19.53
N MET A 83 -30.91 -10.55 19.06
CA MET A 83 -31.84 -9.57 19.63
C MET A 83 -33.18 -9.52 18.89
N GLY A 84 -33.29 -10.15 17.72
CA GLY A 84 -34.49 -10.13 16.89
C GLY A 84 -34.86 -8.74 16.37
N THR A 85 -33.89 -7.83 16.21
CA THR A 85 -34.15 -6.44 15.82
C THR A 85 -33.03 -5.87 14.96
N THR A 86 -33.39 -4.97 14.04
CA THR A 86 -32.47 -4.16 13.24
C THR A 86 -32.31 -2.74 13.79
N ASP A 87 -32.99 -2.40 14.88
CA ASP A 87 -32.87 -1.09 15.53
C ASP A 87 -31.51 -0.96 16.23
N ILE A 88 -30.70 -0.03 15.73
CA ILE A 88 -29.35 0.19 16.25
C ILE A 88 -29.36 0.69 17.68
N ALA A 89 -30.37 1.48 18.10
CA ALA A 89 -30.44 2.00 19.46
C ALA A 89 -30.63 0.84 20.45
N THR A 90 -31.58 -0.05 20.17
CA THR A 90 -31.79 -1.28 20.94
C THR A 90 -30.52 -2.14 21.00
N LEU A 91 -29.80 -2.31 19.89
CA LEU A 91 -28.54 -3.07 19.90
C LEU A 91 -27.46 -2.40 20.75
N ILE A 92 -27.30 -1.07 20.64
CA ILE A 92 -26.34 -0.30 21.45
C ILE A 92 -26.62 -0.48 22.94
N GLU A 93 -27.88 -0.34 23.34
CA GLU A 93 -28.31 -0.37 24.75
C GLU A 93 -28.30 -1.78 25.35
N ARG A 94 -28.77 -2.77 24.60
CA ARG A 94 -29.17 -4.06 25.18
C ARG A 94 -28.31 -5.25 24.74
N TYR A 95 -27.65 -5.18 23.59
CA TYR A 95 -26.83 -6.30 23.13
C TYR A 95 -25.52 -6.36 23.93
N ASN A 96 -25.27 -7.48 24.61
CA ASN A 96 -24.10 -7.68 25.46
C ASN A 96 -23.13 -8.73 24.89
N GLY A 97 -22.74 -8.58 23.62
CA GLY A 97 -21.74 -9.43 22.99
C GLY A 97 -20.32 -9.13 23.46
N ARG A 98 -19.49 -10.18 23.66
CA ARG A 98 -18.10 -10.08 24.16
C ARG A 98 -17.25 -8.98 23.51
N TYR A 99 -17.38 -8.80 22.20
CA TYR A 99 -16.60 -7.83 21.42
C TYR A 99 -17.40 -6.59 21.00
N PHE A 100 -18.69 -6.53 21.34
CA PHE A 100 -19.52 -5.37 21.07
C PHE A 100 -19.33 -4.41 22.24
N GLY A 101 -18.16 -3.75 22.28
CA GLY A 101 -17.72 -2.88 23.37
C GLY A 101 -18.01 -1.40 23.10
N PHE A 102 -17.30 -0.51 23.81
CA PHE A 102 -17.42 0.94 23.68
C PHE A 102 -17.24 1.43 22.24
N ALA A 103 -16.19 0.98 21.54
CA ALA A 103 -15.90 1.42 20.17
C ALA A 103 -17.03 1.07 19.19
N SER A 104 -17.56 -0.16 19.26
CA SER A 104 -18.65 -0.61 18.38
C SER A 104 -19.96 0.11 18.70
N ARG A 105 -20.27 0.35 19.98
CA ARG A 105 -21.48 1.10 20.38
C ARG A 105 -21.45 2.56 19.92
N ASN A 106 -20.29 3.20 19.99
CA ASN A 106 -20.16 4.62 19.68
C ASN A 106 -19.90 4.92 18.21
N PHE A 107 -19.60 3.93 17.38
CA PHE A 107 -19.22 4.17 15.98
C PHE A 107 -20.28 4.96 15.20
N TYR A 108 -21.53 4.51 15.25
CA TYR A 108 -22.63 5.20 14.57
C TYR A 108 -22.96 6.57 15.19
N PRO A 109 -23.11 6.72 16.53
CA PRO A 109 -23.25 8.03 17.17
C PRO A 109 -22.14 9.03 16.81
N THR A 110 -20.86 8.62 16.83
CA THR A 110 -19.74 9.47 16.45
C THR A 110 -19.79 9.85 14.97
N PHE A 111 -20.24 8.94 14.10
CA PHE A 111 -20.47 9.26 12.70
C PHE A 111 -21.55 10.34 12.53
N LEU A 112 -22.67 10.23 13.24
CA LEU A 112 -23.73 11.24 13.20
C LEU A 112 -23.23 12.61 13.69
N ALA A 113 -22.49 12.66 14.79
CA ALA A 113 -21.89 13.89 15.28
C ALA A 113 -20.92 14.50 14.25
N ALA A 114 -20.08 13.68 13.60
CA ALA A 114 -19.18 14.15 12.55
C ALA A 114 -19.96 14.64 11.31
N LEU A 115 -21.05 13.97 10.94
CA LEU A 115 -21.91 14.37 9.84
C LEU A 115 -22.56 15.73 10.11
N GLU A 116 -23.13 15.92 11.29
CA GLU A 116 -23.72 17.18 11.75
C GLU A 116 -22.71 18.33 11.68
N LEU A 117 -21.56 18.18 12.34
CA LEU A 117 -20.47 19.17 12.31
C LEU A 117 -19.98 19.49 10.89
N SER A 118 -19.99 18.50 9.98
CA SER A 118 -19.56 18.69 8.60
C SER A 118 -20.62 19.32 7.69
N SER A 119 -21.90 19.28 8.08
CA SER A 119 -23.02 19.82 7.33
C SER A 119 -23.24 21.31 7.56
N THR A 120 -22.85 21.81 8.73
CA THR A 120 -22.95 23.21 9.15
C THR A 120 -21.63 23.71 9.75
N PRO A 121 -20.48 23.55 9.07
CA PRO A 121 -19.18 23.85 9.66
C PRO A 121 -19.02 25.33 10.04
N GLU A 122 -19.70 26.24 9.35
CA GLU A 122 -19.66 27.66 9.66
C GLU A 122 -20.33 28.03 11.00
N GLU A 123 -21.34 27.27 11.43
CA GLU A 123 -22.01 27.48 12.72
C GLU A 123 -21.11 27.10 13.90
N HIS A 124 -20.22 26.12 13.69
CA HIS A 124 -19.35 25.59 14.74
C HIS A 124 -17.95 26.20 14.74
N PHE A 125 -17.44 26.59 13.57
CA PHE A 125 -16.03 26.98 13.37
C PHE A 125 -15.86 28.38 12.75
N GLY A 126 -16.94 29.10 12.45
CA GLY A 126 -16.89 30.40 11.78
C GLY A 126 -16.54 30.28 10.29
N THR A 127 -15.81 31.23 9.71
CA THR A 127 -15.50 31.17 8.28
C THR A 127 -14.55 30.02 7.95
N VAL A 128 -15.06 29.02 7.21
CA VAL A 128 -14.27 27.88 6.74
C VAL A 128 -13.91 28.05 5.27
N THR A 129 -12.62 28.10 4.95
CA THR A 129 -12.15 28.13 3.56
C THR A 129 -11.74 26.72 3.11
N LYS A 130 -12.47 26.16 2.15
CA LYS A 130 -12.11 24.88 1.55
C LYS A 130 -10.87 25.04 0.67
N ALA A 131 -9.88 24.17 0.89
CA ALA A 131 -8.74 24.09 -0.01
C ALA A 131 -9.20 23.72 -1.44
N PRO A 132 -8.55 24.23 -2.49
CA PRO A 132 -8.86 23.81 -3.85
C PRO A 132 -8.62 22.31 -4.02
N ALA A 133 -9.38 21.68 -4.90
CA ALA A 133 -9.19 20.27 -5.22
C ALA A 133 -7.76 20.02 -5.71
N ALA A 134 -7.08 19.04 -5.11
CA ALA A 134 -5.75 18.63 -5.54
C ALA A 134 -5.83 18.12 -6.99
N ARG A 135 -5.15 18.80 -7.91
CA ARG A 135 -5.01 18.34 -9.28
C ARG A 135 -3.75 17.49 -9.39
N MET A 136 -3.92 16.27 -9.87
CA MET A 136 -2.85 15.33 -10.15
C MET A 136 -3.12 14.64 -11.48
N LEU A 137 -2.05 14.18 -12.12
CA LEU A 137 -2.11 13.34 -13.29
C LEU A 137 -1.82 11.90 -12.86
N GLU A 138 -2.53 10.93 -13.44
CA GLU A 138 -2.28 9.51 -13.19
C GLU A 138 -1.80 8.84 -14.48
N VAL A 139 -0.70 8.09 -14.39
CA VAL A 139 -0.13 7.32 -15.50
C VAL A 139 0.07 5.88 -15.07
N THR A 140 -0.53 4.94 -15.81
CA THR A 140 -0.27 3.52 -15.59
C THR A 140 1.13 3.16 -16.04
N VAL A 141 1.94 2.61 -15.13
CA VAL A 141 3.31 2.19 -15.39
C VAL A 141 3.31 0.94 -16.27
N PRO A 142 3.87 0.97 -17.50
CA PRO A 142 3.71 -0.12 -18.46
C PRO A 142 4.69 -1.30 -18.27
N ALA A 143 5.77 -1.10 -17.49
CA ALA A 143 6.80 -2.10 -17.20
C ALA A 143 7.38 -1.90 -15.79
N TYR A 144 8.27 -2.78 -15.33
CA TYR A 144 9.01 -2.52 -14.09
C TYR A 144 10.10 -1.47 -14.33
N LEU A 145 10.00 -0.30 -13.69
CA LEU A 145 10.90 0.84 -13.97
C LEU A 145 11.81 1.17 -12.78
N PRO A 146 13.10 1.52 -13.01
CA PRO A 146 13.93 2.10 -11.95
C PRO A 146 13.41 3.47 -11.55
N LEU A 147 13.10 3.67 -10.27
CA LEU A 147 12.48 4.91 -9.78
C LEU A 147 13.35 6.14 -10.07
N ARG A 148 14.66 6.09 -9.83
CA ARG A 148 15.62 7.15 -10.22
C ARG A 148 15.56 7.58 -11.68
N VAL A 149 15.22 6.66 -12.60
CA VAL A 149 15.09 7.00 -14.02
C VAL A 149 13.81 7.79 -14.22
N VAL A 150 12.70 7.36 -13.61
CA VAL A 150 11.45 8.13 -13.63
C VAL A 150 11.63 9.53 -13.03
N GLU A 151 12.31 9.65 -11.88
CA GLU A 151 12.62 10.94 -11.24
C GLU A 151 13.40 11.87 -12.16
N ARG A 152 14.52 11.38 -12.71
CA ARG A 152 15.39 12.16 -13.61
C ARG A 152 14.68 12.52 -14.91
N GLU A 153 14.09 11.54 -15.58
CA GLU A 153 13.48 11.71 -16.89
C GLU A 153 12.20 12.51 -16.83
N LEU A 154 11.51 12.62 -15.68
CA LEU A 154 10.36 13.50 -15.49
C LEU A 154 10.74 14.88 -14.90
N GLY A 155 11.90 14.99 -14.25
CA GLY A 155 12.32 16.21 -13.55
C GLY A 155 11.51 16.44 -12.27
N ILE A 156 11.11 15.36 -11.59
CA ILE A 156 10.30 15.43 -10.36
C ILE A 156 11.15 14.92 -9.20
N ASP A 157 11.17 15.67 -8.11
CA ASP A 157 11.89 15.29 -6.92
C ASP A 157 11.22 14.11 -6.19
N ARG A 158 12.05 13.35 -5.45
CA ARG A 158 11.62 12.15 -4.74
C ARG A 158 10.55 12.44 -3.68
N SER A 159 10.64 13.56 -2.97
CA SER A 159 9.68 13.95 -1.94
C SER A 159 8.28 14.19 -2.51
N THR A 160 8.19 14.88 -3.64
CA THR A 160 6.95 15.16 -4.36
C THR A 160 6.32 13.87 -4.86
N LEU A 161 7.09 12.99 -5.52
CA LEU A 161 6.58 11.68 -5.92
C LEU A 161 6.10 10.87 -4.73
N ARG A 162 6.82 10.90 -3.61
CA ARG A 162 6.44 10.16 -2.39
C ARG A 162 5.18 10.70 -1.74
N ALA A 163 5.01 12.01 -1.69
CA ALA A 163 3.79 12.63 -1.19
C ALA A 163 2.56 12.27 -2.04
N LEU A 164 2.71 12.18 -3.36
CA LEU A 164 1.63 11.83 -4.28
C LEU A 164 1.35 10.32 -4.35
N ASN A 165 2.33 9.47 -3.99
CA ASN A 165 2.24 8.01 -4.08
C ASN A 165 2.48 7.34 -2.73
N PRO A 166 1.68 7.65 -1.69
CA PRO A 166 1.87 7.12 -0.33
C PRO A 166 1.74 5.59 -0.24
N ALA A 167 1.09 4.96 -1.22
CA ALA A 167 0.94 3.51 -1.30
C ALA A 167 2.22 2.76 -1.69
N LEU A 168 3.19 3.42 -2.33
CA LEU A 168 4.47 2.78 -2.66
C LEU A 168 5.26 2.50 -1.39
N ARG A 169 5.65 1.24 -1.22
CA ARG A 169 6.38 0.79 -0.03
C ARG A 169 7.83 1.23 -0.07
N ARG A 170 8.44 1.25 1.11
CA ARG A 170 9.86 1.59 1.31
C ARG A 170 10.80 0.81 0.38
N THR A 171 10.49 -0.44 0.05
CA THR A 171 11.27 -1.27 -0.88
C THR A 171 11.45 -0.65 -2.26
N VAL A 172 10.44 0.07 -2.76
CA VAL A 172 10.47 0.81 -4.04
C VAL A 172 11.27 2.11 -3.88
N TRP A 173 11.04 2.86 -2.80
CA TRP A 173 11.79 4.09 -2.52
C TRP A 173 13.28 3.85 -2.27
N ASP A 174 13.64 2.78 -1.57
CA ASP A 174 15.03 2.38 -1.32
C ASP A 174 15.66 1.67 -2.54
N GLU A 175 14.92 1.55 -3.65
CA GLU A 175 15.32 0.88 -4.90
C GLU A 175 15.83 -0.57 -4.73
N THR A 176 15.36 -1.24 -3.69
CA THR A 176 15.50 -2.71 -3.55
C THR A 176 14.51 -3.46 -4.44
N GLN A 177 13.44 -2.78 -4.85
CA GLN A 177 12.44 -3.20 -5.82
C GLN A 177 12.24 -2.10 -6.85
N LEU A 178 11.80 -2.49 -8.05
CA LEU A 178 11.43 -1.54 -9.11
C LEU A 178 10.02 -0.99 -8.89
N LEU A 179 9.73 0.16 -9.48
CA LEU A 179 8.36 0.65 -9.63
C LEU A 179 7.56 -0.42 -10.39
N PRO A 180 6.47 -0.98 -9.80
CA PRO A 180 5.85 -2.16 -10.37
C PRO A 180 5.01 -1.85 -11.60
N LYS A 181 5.05 -2.77 -12.58
CA LYS A 181 4.13 -2.75 -13.73
C LYS A 181 2.68 -2.69 -13.26
N GLY A 182 1.85 -1.93 -13.98
CA GLY A 182 0.43 -1.75 -13.73
C GLY A 182 0.10 -0.79 -12.58
N TYR A 183 1.11 -0.24 -11.90
CA TYR A 183 0.87 0.77 -10.87
C TYR A 183 0.35 2.07 -11.49
N ALA A 184 -0.66 2.67 -10.87
CA ALA A 184 -1.16 3.99 -11.20
C ALA A 184 -0.26 5.06 -10.54
N LEU A 185 0.76 5.52 -11.26
CA LEU A 185 1.70 6.51 -10.77
C LEU A 185 1.06 7.90 -10.83
N ARG A 186 0.97 8.57 -9.68
CA ARG A 186 0.49 9.95 -9.59
C ARG A 186 1.62 10.95 -9.69
N LEU A 187 1.38 11.97 -10.49
CA LEU A 187 2.33 13.02 -10.85
C LEU A 187 1.67 14.39 -10.63
N PRO A 188 2.46 15.46 -10.43
CA PRO A 188 1.94 16.82 -10.45
C PRO A 188 1.11 17.08 -11.72
N ALA A 189 -0.01 17.79 -11.61
CA ALA A 189 -0.87 18.06 -12.77
C ALA A 189 -0.17 18.79 -13.93
N GLY A 190 0.91 19.52 -13.65
CA GLY A 190 1.72 20.23 -14.65
C GLY A 190 2.76 19.37 -15.37
N THR A 191 2.87 18.07 -15.08
CA THR A 191 3.87 17.20 -15.72
C THR A 191 3.55 16.97 -17.19
N ARG A 192 4.28 17.67 -18.07
CA ARG A 192 4.13 17.58 -19.53
C ARG A 192 4.54 16.21 -20.06
N ASP A 193 3.77 15.73 -21.02
CA ASP A 193 4.01 14.50 -21.81
C ASP A 193 4.31 13.26 -20.96
N ALA A 194 3.78 13.21 -19.73
CA ALA A 194 4.12 12.18 -18.76
C ALA A 194 3.86 10.76 -19.28
N GLN A 195 2.74 10.55 -19.97
CA GLN A 195 2.38 9.27 -20.59
C GLN A 195 3.44 8.83 -21.61
N VAL A 196 3.86 9.75 -22.50
CA VAL A 196 4.84 9.48 -23.55
C VAL A 196 6.21 9.21 -22.94
N ARG A 197 6.67 10.08 -22.02
CA ARG A 197 7.97 9.94 -21.35
C ARG A 197 8.07 8.64 -20.55
N ILE A 198 7.01 8.24 -19.83
CA ILE A 198 6.97 6.96 -19.11
C ILE A 198 7.03 5.77 -20.08
N ALA A 199 6.35 5.85 -21.22
CA ALA A 199 6.42 4.81 -22.25
C ALA A 199 7.84 4.71 -22.86
N GLU A 200 8.51 5.83 -23.10
CA GLU A 200 9.90 5.87 -23.59
C GLU A 200 10.88 5.27 -22.58
N ILE A 201 10.73 5.59 -21.29
CA ILE A 201 11.52 4.96 -20.21
C ILE A 201 11.33 3.45 -20.25
N ALA A 202 10.09 2.99 -20.40
CA ALA A 202 9.78 1.55 -20.46
C ALA A 202 10.39 0.88 -21.69
N ARG A 203 10.37 1.54 -22.85
CA ARG A 203 11.01 1.02 -24.08
C ARG A 203 12.51 0.85 -23.89
N HIS A 204 13.19 1.83 -23.30
CA HIS A 204 14.62 1.74 -23.00
C HIS A 204 14.91 0.73 -21.86
N ALA A 205 14.04 0.64 -20.85
CA ALA A 205 14.17 -0.32 -19.77
C ALA A 205 13.99 -1.77 -20.26
N GLY A 206 13.11 -2.02 -21.23
CA GLY A 206 12.95 -3.32 -21.89
C GLY A 206 14.14 -3.71 -22.78
N GLN A 207 14.98 -2.74 -23.17
CA GLN A 207 16.26 -2.97 -23.84
C GLN A 207 17.42 -3.20 -22.84
N ALA A 208 17.25 -2.82 -21.57
CA ALA A 208 18.18 -3.17 -20.49
C ALA A 208 17.90 -4.61 -20.02
N ALA A 209 18.92 -5.47 -20.03
CA ALA A 209 18.72 -6.91 -19.90
C ALA A 209 18.01 -7.32 -18.59
N PRO A 210 17.27 -8.46 -18.61
CA PRO A 210 16.50 -8.93 -17.47
C PRO A 210 17.36 -9.09 -16.22
N VAL A 211 16.85 -8.63 -15.07
CA VAL A 211 17.43 -8.98 -13.76
C VAL A 211 17.24 -10.49 -13.59
N THR A 212 18.30 -11.24 -13.80
CA THR A 212 18.29 -12.70 -13.64
C THR A 212 18.68 -13.02 -12.21
N GLU A 213 17.90 -13.86 -11.53
CA GLU A 213 18.26 -14.35 -10.20
C GLU A 213 19.25 -15.51 -10.35
N ILE A 214 20.51 -15.27 -10.01
CA ILE A 214 21.53 -16.31 -9.96
C ILE A 214 21.57 -16.90 -8.55
N ARG A 215 21.69 -18.23 -8.45
CA ARG A 215 21.95 -18.93 -7.19
C ARG A 215 23.46 -19.02 -6.97
N HIS A 216 23.98 -18.36 -5.93
CA HIS A 216 25.39 -18.39 -5.56
C HIS A 216 25.60 -19.32 -4.36
N LEU A 217 26.38 -20.40 -4.54
CA LEU A 217 26.77 -21.30 -3.45
C LEU A 217 27.99 -20.71 -2.71
N VAL A 218 27.82 -20.42 -1.43
CA VAL A 218 28.87 -19.83 -0.59
C VAL A 218 30.03 -20.79 -0.40
N ARG A 219 31.23 -20.34 -0.79
CA ARG A 219 32.51 -21.06 -0.65
C ARG A 219 33.26 -20.61 0.61
N ARG A 220 34.27 -21.40 1.01
CA ARG A 220 35.13 -21.09 2.16
C ARG A 220 35.78 -19.71 1.99
N GLY A 221 35.63 -18.86 3.01
CA GLY A 221 36.23 -17.53 3.06
C GLY A 221 35.41 -16.41 2.40
N GLU A 222 34.22 -16.71 1.84
CA GLU A 222 33.37 -15.69 1.25
C GLU A 222 32.58 -14.90 2.30
N THR A 223 32.46 -13.60 2.09
CA THR A 223 31.65 -12.69 2.91
C THR A 223 30.48 -12.15 2.09
N LEU A 224 29.41 -11.72 2.78
CA LEU A 224 28.24 -11.12 2.12
C LEU A 224 28.61 -9.88 1.29
N SER A 225 29.54 -9.06 1.78
CA SER A 225 30.08 -7.92 1.04
C SER A 225 30.92 -8.33 -0.16
N GLY A 226 31.77 -9.35 -0.02
CA GLY A 226 32.59 -9.88 -1.12
C GLY A 226 31.75 -10.47 -2.25
N VAL A 227 30.71 -11.24 -1.91
CA VAL A 227 29.76 -11.78 -2.90
C VAL A 227 28.98 -10.65 -3.57
N ALA A 228 28.46 -9.68 -2.79
CA ALA A 228 27.73 -8.54 -3.35
C ALA A 228 28.59 -7.72 -4.32
N ALA A 229 29.84 -7.41 -3.94
CA ALA A 229 30.79 -6.69 -4.78
C ALA A 229 31.10 -7.43 -6.09
N ARG A 230 31.30 -8.76 -6.03
CA ARG A 230 31.55 -9.58 -7.23
C ARG A 230 30.40 -9.53 -8.24
N HIS A 231 29.17 -9.36 -7.75
CA HIS A 231 27.97 -9.30 -8.59
C HIS A 231 27.47 -7.87 -8.84
N GLY A 232 28.26 -6.85 -8.48
CA GLY A 232 27.93 -5.45 -8.77
C GLY A 232 26.68 -4.93 -8.05
N ILE A 233 26.33 -5.51 -6.88
CA ILE A 233 25.19 -5.10 -6.06
C ILE A 233 25.66 -4.69 -4.66
N SER A 234 24.82 -3.96 -3.93
CA SER A 234 25.14 -3.61 -2.54
C SER A 234 24.96 -4.79 -1.58
N THR A 235 25.78 -4.85 -0.54
CA THR A 235 25.63 -5.84 0.55
C THR A 235 24.22 -5.83 1.14
N ARG A 236 23.61 -4.65 1.27
CA ARG A 236 22.25 -4.48 1.79
C ARG A 236 21.20 -5.07 0.85
N GLN A 237 21.34 -4.90 -0.47
CA GLN A 237 20.44 -5.52 -1.44
C GLN A 237 20.55 -7.05 -1.41
N LEU A 238 21.78 -7.59 -1.37
CA LEU A 238 21.99 -9.03 -1.28
C LEU A 238 21.43 -9.62 0.02
N ALA A 239 21.66 -8.94 1.16
CA ALA A 239 21.16 -9.32 2.47
C ALA A 239 19.62 -9.36 2.49
N ALA A 240 19.00 -8.27 2.03
CA ALA A 240 17.54 -8.14 1.99
C ALA A 240 16.90 -9.20 1.10
N ARG A 241 17.50 -9.52 -0.06
CA ARG A 241 16.98 -10.56 -0.96
C ARG A 241 17.02 -11.97 -0.35
N ASN A 242 17.90 -12.20 0.62
CA ASN A 242 18.11 -13.49 1.27
C ASN A 242 17.56 -13.57 2.70
N GLY A 243 16.87 -12.53 3.18
CA GLY A 243 16.36 -12.49 4.55
C GLY A 243 17.47 -12.47 5.62
N LEU A 244 18.65 -11.94 5.27
CA LEU A 244 19.82 -11.86 6.13
C LEU A 244 20.01 -10.45 6.69
N SER A 245 20.67 -10.35 7.84
CA SER A 245 21.25 -9.08 8.30
C SER A 245 22.36 -8.63 7.33
N PRO A 246 22.54 -7.32 7.07
CA PRO A 246 23.68 -6.81 6.29
C PRO A 246 25.06 -7.19 6.86
N THR A 247 25.12 -7.56 8.14
CA THR A 247 26.33 -8.02 8.84
C THR A 247 26.35 -9.53 9.08
N ALA A 248 25.43 -10.29 8.49
CA ALA A 248 25.35 -11.73 8.69
C ALA A 248 26.60 -12.46 8.18
N HIS A 249 27.11 -13.39 8.99
CA HIS A 249 28.12 -14.33 8.55
C HIS A 249 27.49 -15.41 7.66
N LEU A 250 28.14 -15.70 6.54
CA LEU A 250 27.67 -16.73 5.62
C LEU A 250 28.17 -18.11 6.05
N ARG A 251 27.31 -19.13 5.89
CA ARG A 251 27.71 -20.52 6.12
C ARG A 251 28.19 -21.14 4.82
N ILE A 252 29.27 -21.92 4.88
CA ILE A 252 29.74 -22.69 3.71
C ILE A 252 28.61 -23.61 3.24
N GLY A 253 28.35 -23.63 1.94
CA GLY A 253 27.25 -24.39 1.34
C GLY A 253 25.87 -23.69 1.37
N GLN A 254 25.77 -22.50 1.97
CA GLN A 254 24.56 -21.68 1.89
C GLN A 254 24.34 -21.20 0.45
N VAL A 255 23.09 -21.24 -0.03
CA VAL A 255 22.73 -20.72 -1.36
C VAL A 255 22.13 -19.33 -1.22
N LEU A 256 22.75 -18.34 -1.86
CA LEU A 256 22.25 -16.97 -1.93
C LEU A 256 21.54 -16.73 -3.26
N LYS A 257 20.38 -16.08 -3.20
CA LYS A 257 19.66 -15.49 -4.33
C LYS A 257 20.26 -14.14 -4.65
N VAL A 258 20.97 -14.05 -5.76
CA VAL A 258 21.67 -12.84 -6.21
C VAL A 258 20.91 -12.24 -7.39
N PRO A 259 20.31 -11.04 -7.24
CA PRO A 259 19.73 -10.34 -8.36
C PRO A 259 20.84 -9.74 -9.22
N VAL A 260 21.04 -10.24 -10.44
CA VAL A 260 22.13 -9.80 -11.33
C VAL A 260 21.53 -9.13 -12.55
N ARG A 261 21.99 -7.93 -12.87
CA ARG A 261 21.68 -7.29 -14.16
C ARG A 261 22.77 -7.70 -15.15
N HIS A 262 22.42 -8.50 -16.14
CA HIS A 262 23.33 -8.68 -17.28
C HIS A 262 23.27 -7.43 -18.16
N PRO A 263 24.39 -6.95 -18.72
CA PRO A 263 24.34 -6.07 -19.88
C PRO A 263 23.85 -6.87 -21.09
N PRO A 264 23.08 -6.27 -22.02
CA PRO A 264 22.67 -6.95 -23.25
C PRO A 264 23.93 -7.29 -24.07
N GLY A 265 24.14 -8.57 -24.37
CA GLY A 265 25.16 -9.03 -25.33
C GLY A 265 26.12 -10.14 -24.89
N THR A 266 26.14 -10.56 -23.62
CA THR A 266 27.01 -11.68 -23.21
C THR A 266 26.25 -13.01 -23.30
N PRO A 267 26.69 -13.99 -24.12
CA PRO A 267 26.04 -15.29 -24.16
C PRO A 267 26.10 -15.94 -22.78
N THR A 268 24.96 -16.42 -22.30
CA THR A 268 24.86 -17.27 -21.13
C THR A 268 25.66 -18.54 -21.39
N LEU A 269 26.85 -18.65 -20.82
CA LEU A 269 27.60 -19.91 -20.76
C LEU A 269 26.68 -20.94 -20.09
N ARG A 270 26.26 -21.93 -20.87
CA ARG A 270 25.56 -23.12 -20.38
C ARG A 270 26.43 -23.73 -19.29
N ALA A 271 25.86 -23.96 -18.12
CA ALA A 271 26.45 -24.86 -17.14
C ALA A 271 26.53 -26.25 -17.78
N GLU A 272 27.73 -26.67 -18.14
CA GLU A 272 28.05 -28.08 -18.33
C GLU A 272 27.97 -28.80 -16.97
N ARG A 273 27.74 -30.10 -17.08
CA ARG A 273 27.20 -31.04 -16.07
C ARG A 273 27.93 -31.07 -14.73
#